data_AF-A0A346PUI9-F1
#
_entry.id   AF-A0A346PUI9-F1
#
_cell.length_a   1.000
_cell.length_b   1.000
_cell.length_c   1.000
_cell.angle_alpha   90.00
_cell.angle_beta   90.00
_cell.angle_gamma   90.00
#
_symmetry.space_group_name_H-M   'P 1'
#
loop_
_entity.id
_entity.type
_entity.pdbx_description
1 polymer ?
#
loop_
_entity_poly.entity_id
_entity_poly.type
_entity_poly.pdbx_seq_one_letter_code
_entity_poly.pdbx_strand_id
1 'polypeptide(L)'
;MFERDDDTCRRCGTTADEDPAGLCLYPVGGVPLDGDVHESGLVTVCTSCFGSLHVEPISGTVLEPAPLFDLVRKTTEREGVTVSAVAAFASLTTGLPEAVDADASGLPAESEAAAEYRQARREVLLAIDSVDAGLEQLHAVDADALEPTVGDALAGFTGTATKLQSELRGIVALGESIVVGLERCQGCFEPVPGGDRDRCSTCGLETRDIDDWCRPADDTVAFESLYEAINETLQTASGTTEALTDRTTIVAERLHDA
;
A
#
# COMPACT_ATOMS: atom_id res chain seq x y z
N MET A 1 19.42 9.41 -3.30
CA MET A 1 18.44 9.64 -2.21
C MET A 1 17.74 10.96 -2.50
N PHE A 2 16.50 11.12 -2.09
CA PHE A 2 15.75 12.35 -2.31
C PHE A 2 15.79 13.22 -1.05
N GLU A 3 16.03 14.53 -1.20
CA GLU A 3 16.03 15.49 -0.09
C GLU A 3 14.70 15.47 0.70
N ARG A 4 13.59 15.17 0.02
CA ARG A 4 12.26 15.05 0.64
C ARG A 4 12.14 13.91 1.67
N ASP A 5 13.05 12.94 1.65
CA ASP A 5 13.04 11.80 2.57
C ASP A 5 13.91 12.08 3.82
N ASP A 6 14.52 13.26 3.92
CA ASP A 6 15.30 13.75 5.08
C ASP A 6 16.36 12.74 5.56
N ASP A 7 17.07 12.13 4.59
CA ASP A 7 18.08 11.09 4.83
C ASP A 7 17.62 9.98 5.79
N THR A 8 16.33 9.64 5.73
CA THR A 8 15.66 8.71 6.64
C THR A 8 14.93 7.61 5.87
N CYS A 9 15.07 6.37 6.34
CA CYS A 9 14.32 5.22 5.83
C CYS A 9 12.82 5.40 6.06
N ARG A 10 12.05 5.50 4.97
CA ARG A 10 10.58 5.71 5.03
C ARG A 10 9.81 4.53 5.62
N ARG A 11 10.43 3.35 5.78
CA ARG A 11 9.80 2.13 6.35
C ARG A 11 10.00 1.98 7.87
N CYS A 12 11.15 2.40 8.39
CA CYS A 12 11.53 2.12 9.79
C CYS A 12 12.16 3.30 10.54
N GLY A 13 12.38 4.44 9.88
CA GLY A 13 12.94 5.64 10.51
C GLY A 13 14.46 5.61 10.72
N THR A 14 15.17 4.56 10.30
CA THR A 14 16.64 4.50 10.36
C THR A 14 17.25 5.57 9.48
N THR A 15 18.18 6.35 10.02
CA THR A 15 18.85 7.44 9.30
C THR A 15 20.05 6.93 8.50
N ALA A 16 20.53 7.72 7.53
CA ALA A 16 21.64 7.33 6.66
C ALA A 16 22.96 7.05 7.40
N ASP A 17 23.18 7.70 8.54
CA ASP A 17 24.33 7.51 9.44
C ASP A 17 24.22 6.27 10.34
N GLU A 18 23.00 5.76 10.55
CA GLU A 18 22.75 4.50 11.27
C GLU A 18 22.90 3.26 10.39
N ASP A 19 22.75 3.38 9.06
CA ASP A 19 22.94 2.27 8.11
C ASP A 19 24.40 2.21 7.59
N PRO A 20 25.19 1.18 7.92
CA PRO A 20 26.57 1.05 7.47
C PRO A 20 26.76 1.02 5.95
N ALA A 21 25.73 0.60 5.21
CA ALA A 21 25.74 0.53 3.75
C ALA A 21 25.04 1.74 3.09
N GLY A 22 24.47 2.64 3.89
CA GLY A 22 23.65 3.77 3.43
C GLY A 22 22.24 3.37 2.99
N LEU A 23 21.45 4.34 2.54
CA LEU A 23 20.08 4.09 2.10
C LEU A 23 19.99 3.83 0.59
N CYS A 24 18.98 3.06 0.22
CA CYS A 24 18.67 2.61 -1.14
C CYS A 24 17.36 3.23 -1.62
N LEU A 25 17.19 3.36 -2.94
CA LEU A 25 15.89 3.71 -3.54
C LEU A 25 15.11 2.42 -3.81
N TYR A 26 13.86 2.38 -3.34
CA TYR A 26 12.93 1.28 -3.51
C TYR A 26 11.75 1.73 -4.38
N PRO A 27 11.38 1.01 -5.45
CA PRO A 27 10.19 1.30 -6.24
C PRO A 27 8.93 0.80 -5.53
N VAL A 28 7.89 1.63 -5.52
CA VAL A 28 6.58 1.30 -4.91
C VAL A 28 5.48 1.27 -5.96
N GLY A 29 4.45 0.46 -5.73
CA GLY A 29 3.26 0.42 -6.58
C GLY A 29 3.45 -0.33 -7.90
N GLY A 30 4.18 -1.45 -7.86
CA GLY A 30 4.31 -2.37 -9.01
C GLY A 30 5.18 -1.86 -10.15
N VAL A 31 6.03 -0.86 -9.90
CA VAL A 31 7.00 -0.38 -10.89
C VAL A 31 8.23 -1.30 -10.87
N PRO A 32 8.80 -1.69 -12.04
CA PRO A 32 9.98 -2.54 -12.07
C PRO A 32 11.17 -1.95 -11.31
N LEU A 33 11.99 -2.84 -10.75
CA LEU A 33 13.26 -2.48 -10.07
C LEU A 33 14.33 -1.97 -11.03
N ASP A 34 14.31 -2.48 -12.25
CA ASP A 34 15.25 -2.13 -13.29
C ASP A 34 14.63 -1.13 -14.27
N GLY A 35 15.42 -0.13 -14.67
CA GLY A 35 15.05 0.87 -15.67
C GLY A 35 14.86 2.28 -15.10
N ASP A 36 14.41 3.18 -15.97
CA ASP A 36 14.19 4.59 -15.62
C ASP A 36 12.84 4.73 -14.89
N VAL A 37 12.90 4.63 -13.55
CA VAL A 37 11.73 4.87 -12.68
C VAL A 37 11.66 6.34 -12.29
N HIS A 38 10.51 6.96 -12.56
CA HIS A 38 10.26 8.34 -12.14
C HIS A 38 10.22 8.46 -10.61
N GLU A 39 10.74 9.56 -10.08
CA GLU A 39 10.85 9.76 -8.63
C GLU A 39 9.53 9.64 -7.86
N SER A 40 8.38 9.89 -8.51
CA SER A 40 7.06 9.72 -7.89
C SER A 40 6.77 8.28 -7.43
N GLY A 41 7.45 7.29 -8.04
CA GLY A 41 7.35 5.88 -7.70
C GLY A 41 8.51 5.36 -6.84
N LEU A 42 9.38 6.23 -6.33
CA LEU A 42 10.56 5.84 -5.55
C LEU A 42 10.50 6.37 -4.11
N VAL A 43 10.93 5.54 -3.15
CA VAL A 43 11.10 5.90 -1.74
C VAL A 43 12.48 5.51 -1.25
N THR A 44 13.03 6.28 -0.31
CA THR A 44 14.30 5.93 0.34
C THR A 44 14.08 4.94 1.49
N VAL A 45 14.81 3.82 1.49
CA VAL A 45 14.78 2.79 2.55
C VAL A 45 16.19 2.35 2.95
N CYS A 46 16.40 1.92 4.18
CA CYS A 46 17.68 1.34 4.60
C CYS A 46 17.91 -0.03 3.94
N THR A 47 19.16 -0.46 3.85
CA THR A 47 19.62 -1.71 3.23
C THR A 47 18.91 -2.93 3.81
N SER A 48 18.69 -2.95 5.13
CA SER A 48 17.93 -4.02 5.81
C SER A 48 16.46 -4.06 5.37
N CYS A 49 15.82 -2.89 5.26
CA CYS A 49 14.45 -2.79 4.76
C CYS A 49 14.35 -3.15 3.28
N PHE A 50 15.32 -2.72 2.46
CA PHE A 50 15.39 -3.06 1.05
C PHE A 50 15.49 -4.57 0.86
N GLY A 51 16.41 -5.23 1.57
CA GLY A 51 16.55 -6.68 1.53
C GLY A 51 15.26 -7.37 1.96
N SER A 52 14.68 -6.96 3.09
CA SER A 52 13.44 -7.54 3.62
C SER A 52 12.21 -7.37 2.71
N LEU A 53 12.17 -6.36 1.84
CA LEU A 53 11.11 -6.16 0.83
C LEU A 53 11.36 -6.98 -0.45
N HIS A 54 12.55 -7.54 -0.62
CA HIS A 54 12.99 -8.23 -1.83
C HIS A 54 13.37 -9.70 -1.62
N VAL A 55 13.17 -10.23 -0.41
CA VAL A 55 13.48 -11.64 -0.16
C VAL A 55 12.43 -12.49 -0.85
N GLU A 56 12.80 -13.11 -1.97
CA GLU A 56 12.01 -14.20 -2.54
C GLU A 56 11.86 -15.32 -1.50
N PRO A 57 10.63 -15.70 -1.14
CA PRO A 57 10.43 -16.73 -0.15
C PRO A 57 10.80 -18.11 -0.72
N ILE A 58 11.38 -18.97 0.13
CA ILE A 58 11.68 -20.35 -0.25
C ILE A 58 10.45 -21.19 0.08
N SER A 59 9.74 -21.69 -0.94
CA SER A 59 8.55 -22.52 -0.73
C SER A 59 8.88 -23.80 0.06
N GLY A 60 8.01 -24.16 0.99
CA GLY A 60 8.20 -25.32 1.87
C GLY A 60 9.16 -25.05 3.02
N THR A 61 9.31 -23.79 3.44
CA THR A 61 10.15 -23.45 4.58
C THR A 61 9.52 -23.98 5.86
N VAL A 62 10.28 -24.76 6.62
CA VAL A 62 9.88 -25.20 7.95
C VAL A 62 10.39 -24.19 8.96
N LEU A 63 9.48 -23.55 9.69
CA LEU A 63 9.80 -22.60 10.76
C LEU A 63 9.51 -23.21 12.12
N GLU A 64 10.45 -23.02 13.05
CA GLU A 64 10.22 -23.30 14.46
C GLU A 64 9.15 -22.36 15.05
N PRO A 65 8.49 -22.71 16.17
CA PRO A 65 7.38 -21.93 16.72
C PRO A 65 7.71 -20.47 17.02
N ALA A 66 8.90 -20.18 17.58
CA ALA A 66 9.30 -18.81 17.93
C ALA A 66 9.52 -17.91 16.70
N PRO A 67 10.29 -18.31 15.67
CA PRO A 67 10.36 -17.59 14.39
C PRO A 67 9.01 -17.40 13.70
N LEU A 68 8.12 -18.41 13.73
CA LEU A 68 6.79 -18.32 13.15
C LEU A 68 5.92 -17.30 13.89
N PHE A 69 5.94 -17.32 15.22
CA PHE A 69 5.27 -16.33 16.06
C PHE A 69 5.75 -14.91 15.75
N ASP A 70 7.06 -14.71 15.64
CA ASP A 70 7.63 -13.41 15.32
C ASP A 70 7.24 -12.91 13.93
N LEU A 71 7.14 -13.80 12.94
CA LEU A 71 6.69 -13.46 11.60
C LEU A 71 5.22 -13.02 11.59
N VAL A 72 4.34 -13.77 12.26
CA VAL A 72 2.92 -13.42 12.42
C VAL A 72 2.77 -12.09 13.13
N ARG A 73 3.45 -11.91 14.28
CA ARG A 73 3.42 -10.66 15.05
C ARG A 73 3.87 -9.45 14.22
N LYS A 74 5.02 -9.55 13.54
CA LYS A 74 5.53 -8.46 12.69
C LYS A 74 4.58 -8.13 11.55
N THR A 75 3.94 -9.15 10.95
CA THR A 75 2.96 -8.94 9.89
C THR A 75 1.73 -8.21 10.42
N THR A 76 1.19 -8.61 11.57
CA THR A 76 0.07 -7.92 12.23
C THR A 76 0.41 -6.47 12.61
N GLU A 77 1.62 -6.22 13.12
CA GLU A 77 2.09 -4.86 13.43
C GLU A 77 2.14 -3.98 12.16
N ARG A 78 2.61 -4.54 11.04
CA ARG A 78 2.64 -3.84 9.75
C ARG A 78 1.26 -3.62 9.16
N GLU A 79 0.33 -4.55 9.34
CA GLU A 79 -1.07 -4.39 8.97
C GLU A 79 -1.70 -3.19 9.68
N GLY A 80 -1.50 -3.06 11.01
CA GLY A 80 -2.03 -1.91 11.75
C GLY A 80 -1.51 -0.55 11.25
N VAL A 81 -0.22 -0.48 10.89
CA VAL A 81 0.37 0.71 10.25
C VAL A 81 -0.26 0.97 8.87
N THR A 82 -0.46 -0.09 8.08
CA THR A 82 -1.01 0.01 6.72
C THR A 82 -2.47 0.46 6.72
N VAL A 83 -3.32 -0.09 7.60
CA VAL A 83 -4.70 0.35 7.80
C VAL A 83 -4.76 1.85 8.10
N SER A 84 -3.89 2.33 8.99
CA SER A 84 -3.82 3.76 9.35
C SER A 84 -3.39 4.64 8.17
N ALA A 85 -2.38 4.20 7.41
CA ALA A 85 -1.92 4.91 6.22
C ALA A 85 -2.99 4.96 5.12
N VAL A 86 -3.72 3.87 4.90
CA VAL A 86 -4.82 3.80 3.92
C VAL A 86 -5.99 4.69 4.34
N ALA A 87 -6.35 4.71 5.62
CA ALA A 87 -7.40 5.60 6.11
C ALA A 87 -7.01 7.08 5.93
N ALA A 88 -5.76 7.45 6.22
CA ALA A 88 -5.25 8.80 5.97
C ALA A 88 -5.26 9.15 4.48
N PHE A 89 -4.83 8.23 3.62
CA PHE A 89 -4.86 8.41 2.16
C PHE A 89 -6.29 8.57 1.62
N ALA A 90 -7.24 7.77 2.11
CA ALA A 90 -8.66 7.89 1.76
C ALA A 90 -9.23 9.25 2.17
N SER A 91 -8.93 9.70 3.40
CA SER A 91 -9.36 11.03 3.87
C SER A 91 -8.76 12.16 3.04
N LEU A 92 -7.49 12.03 2.64
CA LEU A 92 -6.82 13.04 1.81
C LEU A 92 -7.44 13.09 0.41
N THR A 93 -7.58 11.94 -0.25
CA THR A 93 -8.05 11.85 -1.64
C THR A 93 -9.50 12.29 -1.79
N THR A 94 -10.36 11.99 -0.82
CA THR A 94 -11.77 12.46 -0.81
C THR A 94 -11.90 13.98 -0.62
N GLY A 95 -10.88 14.64 -0.05
CA GLY A 95 -10.82 16.11 0.06
C GLY A 95 -10.21 16.82 -1.16
N LEU A 96 -9.57 16.10 -2.08
CA LEU A 96 -8.88 16.71 -3.22
C LEU A 96 -9.82 17.47 -4.17
N PRO A 97 -11.03 16.98 -4.52
CA PRO A 97 -11.90 17.72 -5.42
C PRO A 97 -12.27 19.12 -4.91
N GLU A 98 -12.55 19.27 -3.61
CA GLU A 98 -12.82 20.58 -3.01
C GLU A 98 -11.58 21.49 -3.05
N ALA A 99 -10.39 20.93 -2.82
CA ALA A 99 -9.14 21.66 -2.92
C ALA A 99 -8.83 22.12 -4.36
N VAL A 100 -9.24 21.34 -5.37
CA VAL A 100 -9.16 21.71 -6.79
C VAL A 100 -10.16 22.80 -7.14
N ASP A 101 -11.42 22.68 -6.71
CA ASP A 101 -12.46 23.67 -7.01
C ASP A 101 -12.19 25.04 -6.36
N ALA A 102 -11.54 25.06 -5.20
CA ALA A 102 -11.09 26.30 -4.57
C ALA A 102 -10.06 27.07 -5.43
N ASP A 103 -9.37 26.37 -6.33
CA ASP A 103 -8.45 26.95 -7.32
C ASP A 103 -9.16 27.08 -8.69
N ALA A 104 -9.54 28.29 -9.07
CA ALA A 104 -10.24 28.55 -10.34
C ALA A 104 -9.44 28.14 -11.61
N SER A 105 -8.16 27.80 -11.48
CA SER A 105 -7.30 27.31 -12.57
C SER A 105 -6.96 25.81 -12.45
N GLY A 106 -7.51 25.13 -11.44
CA GLY A 106 -7.13 23.79 -11.01
C GLY A 106 -5.78 23.75 -10.31
N LEU A 107 -5.56 22.78 -9.42
CA LEU A 107 -4.34 22.71 -8.61
C LEU A 107 -3.07 22.56 -9.47
N PRO A 108 -2.06 23.42 -9.31
CA PRO A 108 -0.74 23.19 -9.88
C PRO A 108 -0.12 21.87 -9.38
N ALA A 109 0.67 21.21 -10.23
CA ALA A 109 1.43 20.02 -9.81
C ALA A 109 2.40 20.32 -8.65
N GLU A 110 2.83 21.56 -8.49
CA GLU A 110 3.70 22.03 -7.40
C GLU A 110 2.93 22.53 -6.15
N SER A 111 1.61 22.43 -6.13
CA SER A 111 0.81 22.83 -4.96
C SER A 111 1.11 21.96 -3.73
N GLU A 112 0.85 22.50 -2.54
CA GLU A 112 1.01 21.78 -1.27
C GLU A 112 0.15 20.50 -1.25
N ALA A 113 -1.10 20.58 -1.68
CA ALA A 113 -2.00 19.42 -1.78
C ALA A 113 -1.46 18.34 -2.76
N ALA A 114 -0.86 18.73 -3.88
CA ALA A 114 -0.23 17.79 -4.80
C ALA A 114 1.01 17.12 -4.18
N ALA A 115 1.81 17.88 -3.42
CA ALA A 115 2.96 17.34 -2.68
C ALA A 115 2.53 16.36 -1.58
N GLU A 116 1.51 16.72 -0.81
CA GLU A 116 0.92 15.90 0.25
C GLU A 116 0.34 14.61 -0.33
N TYR A 117 -0.43 14.69 -1.43
CA TYR A 117 -0.95 13.52 -2.14
C TYR A 117 0.18 12.58 -2.58
N ARG A 118 1.20 13.11 -3.25
CA ARG A 118 2.33 12.32 -3.74
C ARG A 118 3.07 11.63 -2.59
N GLN A 119 3.22 12.31 -1.46
CA GLN A 119 3.82 11.74 -0.26
C GLN A 119 2.95 10.62 0.31
N ALA A 120 1.68 10.90 0.60
CA ALA A 120 0.75 9.93 1.16
C ALA A 120 0.63 8.67 0.26
N ARG A 121 0.61 8.86 -1.07
CA ARG A 121 0.61 7.77 -2.05
C ARG A 121 1.85 6.87 -1.91
N ARG A 122 3.04 7.46 -1.85
CA ARG A 122 4.27 6.67 -1.70
C ARG A 122 4.32 5.91 -0.38
N GLU A 123 3.88 6.57 0.70
CA GLU A 123 3.84 5.97 2.03
C GLU A 123 2.85 4.81 2.11
N VAL A 124 1.63 4.96 1.57
CA VAL A 124 0.63 3.89 1.58
C VAL A 124 1.05 2.71 0.71
N LEU A 125 1.67 2.95 -0.43
CA LEU A 125 2.18 1.86 -1.29
C LEU A 125 3.35 1.12 -0.62
N LEU A 126 4.29 1.83 0.01
CA LEU A 126 5.35 1.19 0.79
C LEU A 126 4.80 0.37 1.98
N ALA A 127 3.72 0.83 2.60
CA ALA A 127 3.05 0.11 3.68
C ALA A 127 2.42 -1.19 3.17
N ILE A 128 1.73 -1.16 2.03
CA ILE A 128 1.21 -2.35 1.34
C ILE A 128 2.34 -3.33 1.01
N ASP A 129 3.39 -2.87 0.33
CA ASP A 129 4.54 -3.71 -0.05
C ASP A 129 5.22 -4.33 1.19
N SER A 130 5.19 -3.62 2.33
CA SER A 130 5.74 -4.12 3.60
C SER A 130 4.96 -5.28 4.20
N VAL A 131 3.64 -5.31 4.02
CA VAL A 131 2.79 -6.42 4.47
C VAL A 131 2.89 -7.57 3.48
N ASP A 132 2.91 -7.30 2.18
CA ASP A 132 3.06 -8.31 1.14
C ASP A 132 4.31 -9.15 1.33
N ALA A 133 5.45 -8.51 1.59
CA ALA A 133 6.68 -9.22 1.90
C ALA A 133 6.53 -10.16 3.12
N GLY A 134 5.72 -9.81 4.11
CA GLY A 134 5.41 -10.68 5.25
C GLY A 134 4.47 -11.84 4.87
N LEU A 135 3.43 -11.56 4.08
CA LEU A 135 2.47 -12.56 3.62
C LEU A 135 3.10 -13.58 2.68
N GLU A 136 3.98 -13.15 1.78
CA GLU A 136 4.75 -14.03 0.90
C GLU A 136 5.58 -15.05 1.70
N GLN A 137 6.23 -14.59 2.78
CA GLN A 137 6.97 -15.48 3.69
C GLN A 137 6.04 -16.43 4.44
N LEU A 138 4.87 -15.96 4.89
CA LEU A 138 3.89 -16.81 5.57
C LEU A 138 3.26 -17.85 4.65
N HIS A 139 2.96 -17.50 3.39
CA HIS A 139 2.43 -18.42 2.37
C HIS A 139 3.44 -19.48 1.95
N ALA A 140 4.73 -19.22 2.13
CA ALA A 140 5.79 -20.17 1.82
C ALA A 140 6.09 -21.17 2.94
N VAL A 141 5.51 -20.99 4.13
CA VAL A 141 5.64 -21.94 5.25
C VAL A 141 4.99 -23.26 4.89
N ASP A 142 5.69 -24.37 5.13
CA ASP A 142 5.13 -25.71 4.98
C ASP A 142 4.12 -26.00 6.11
N ALA A 143 2.83 -25.74 5.85
CA ALA A 143 1.77 -25.96 6.82
C ALA A 143 1.59 -27.45 7.17
N ASP A 144 1.96 -28.38 6.29
CA ASP A 144 1.84 -29.83 6.52
C ASP A 144 2.94 -30.34 7.48
N ALA A 145 4.04 -29.59 7.60
CA ALA A 145 5.11 -29.87 8.56
C ALA A 145 4.79 -29.36 9.99
N LEU A 146 3.75 -28.54 10.16
CA LEU A 146 3.31 -28.01 11.45
C LEU A 146 2.35 -28.98 12.16
N GLU A 147 2.17 -28.79 13.46
CA GLU A 147 1.04 -29.43 14.16
C GLU A 147 -0.28 -28.99 13.48
N PRO A 148 -1.24 -29.90 13.20
CA PRO A 148 -2.48 -29.55 12.48
C PRO A 148 -3.23 -28.35 13.04
N THR A 149 -3.26 -28.19 14.38
CA THR A 149 -3.95 -27.08 15.02
C THR A 149 -3.25 -25.72 14.79
N VAL A 150 -1.92 -25.73 14.69
CA VAL A 150 -1.10 -24.56 14.34
C VAL A 150 -1.24 -24.26 12.85
N GLY A 151 -1.19 -25.28 12.00
CA GLY A 151 -1.39 -25.16 10.55
C GLY A 151 -2.73 -24.54 10.19
N ASP A 152 -3.83 -25.05 10.77
CA ASP A 152 -5.18 -24.50 10.57
C ASP A 152 -5.30 -23.04 11.05
N ALA A 153 -4.70 -22.72 12.19
CA ALA A 153 -4.70 -21.36 12.74
C ALA A 153 -3.93 -20.40 11.82
N LEU A 154 -2.75 -20.82 11.33
CA LEU A 154 -1.92 -20.05 10.41
C LEU A 154 -2.62 -19.82 9.06
N ALA A 155 -3.29 -20.83 8.52
CA ALA A 155 -4.10 -20.72 7.30
C ALA A 155 -5.25 -19.71 7.47
N GLY A 156 -5.92 -19.73 8.62
CA GLY A 156 -6.97 -18.76 8.96
C GLY A 156 -6.44 -17.32 9.08
N PHE A 157 -5.28 -17.14 9.70
CA PHE A 157 -4.59 -15.84 9.79
C PHE A 157 -4.19 -15.31 8.41
N THR A 158 -3.43 -16.11 7.64
CA THR A 158 -2.93 -15.71 6.31
C THR A 158 -4.05 -15.41 5.32
N GLY A 159 -5.12 -16.20 5.32
CA GLY A 159 -6.31 -15.94 4.51
C GLY A 159 -7.01 -14.62 4.89
N THR A 160 -7.11 -14.33 6.18
CA THR A 160 -7.73 -13.08 6.67
C THR A 160 -6.87 -11.86 6.34
N ALA A 161 -5.56 -11.94 6.54
CA ALA A 161 -4.62 -10.87 6.20
C ALA A 161 -4.56 -10.62 4.68
N THR A 162 -4.55 -11.67 3.86
CA THR A 162 -4.60 -11.54 2.39
C THR A 162 -5.89 -10.84 1.94
N LYS A 163 -7.02 -11.16 2.58
CA LYS A 163 -8.29 -10.48 2.33
C LYS A 163 -8.21 -9.00 2.71
N LEU A 164 -7.68 -8.68 3.90
CA LEU A 164 -7.49 -7.30 4.33
C LEU A 164 -6.61 -6.52 3.35
N GLN A 165 -5.47 -7.08 2.95
CA GLN A 165 -4.60 -6.45 1.95
C GLN A 165 -5.28 -6.22 0.60
N SER A 166 -6.22 -7.08 0.20
CA SER A 166 -7.01 -6.86 -1.02
C SER A 166 -7.99 -5.69 -0.86
N GLU A 167 -8.66 -5.60 0.30
CA GLU A 167 -9.57 -4.50 0.64
C GLU A 167 -8.82 -3.15 0.72
N LEU A 168 -7.65 -3.14 1.36
CA LEU A 168 -6.78 -1.96 1.50
C LEU A 168 -6.25 -1.46 0.14
N ARG A 169 -5.81 -2.36 -0.75
CA ARG A 169 -5.47 -1.99 -2.13
C ARG A 169 -6.67 -1.44 -2.89
N GLY A 170 -7.87 -2.00 -2.68
CA GLY A 170 -9.10 -1.47 -3.26
C GLY A 170 -9.35 -0.02 -2.88
N ILE A 171 -9.17 0.34 -1.60
CA ILE A 171 -9.33 1.73 -1.13
C ILE A 171 -8.30 2.66 -1.77
N VAL A 172 -7.02 2.27 -1.79
CA VAL A 172 -5.99 3.05 -2.50
C VAL A 172 -6.37 3.20 -3.97
N ALA A 173 -6.93 2.14 -4.55
CA ALA A 173 -7.26 2.16 -5.96
C ALA A 173 -8.37 3.16 -6.30
N LEU A 174 -9.41 3.20 -5.47
CA LEU A 174 -10.50 4.17 -5.55
C LEU A 174 -10.00 5.62 -5.31
N GLY A 175 -9.10 5.82 -4.35
CA GLY A 175 -8.49 7.14 -4.10
C GLY A 175 -7.68 7.65 -5.29
N GLU A 176 -6.94 6.77 -5.96
CA GLU A 176 -6.25 7.10 -7.21
C GLU A 176 -7.22 7.36 -8.37
N SER A 177 -8.39 6.69 -8.43
CA SER A 177 -9.44 6.99 -9.42
C SER A 177 -10.03 8.40 -9.24
N ILE A 178 -10.13 8.91 -8.01
CA ILE A 178 -10.50 10.32 -7.76
C ILE A 178 -9.49 11.25 -8.45
N VAL A 179 -8.19 10.97 -8.32
CA VAL A 179 -7.13 11.80 -8.92
C VAL A 179 -7.17 11.76 -10.44
N VAL A 180 -7.43 10.60 -11.04
CA VAL A 180 -7.65 10.50 -12.49
C VAL A 180 -8.90 11.26 -12.92
N GLY A 181 -9.98 11.21 -12.14
CA GLY A 181 -11.19 12.00 -12.38
C GLY A 181 -11.00 13.52 -12.30
N LEU A 182 -9.94 13.99 -11.65
CA LEU A 182 -9.49 15.38 -11.64
C LEU A 182 -8.55 15.71 -12.83
N GLU A 183 -8.48 14.82 -13.81
CA GLU A 183 -7.59 14.88 -14.98
C GLU A 183 -6.10 14.96 -14.57
N ARG A 184 -5.72 14.28 -13.49
CA ARG A 184 -4.35 14.20 -12.99
C ARG A 184 -3.82 12.77 -13.03
N CYS A 185 -2.51 12.65 -13.24
CA CYS A 185 -1.85 11.37 -13.13
C CYS A 185 -1.84 10.94 -11.66
N GLN A 186 -2.32 9.73 -11.37
CA GLN A 186 -2.33 9.19 -10.03
C GLN A 186 -0.92 9.04 -9.42
N GLY A 187 0.15 8.96 -10.22
CA GLY A 187 1.51 8.88 -9.68
C GLY A 187 2.17 10.22 -9.40
N CYS A 188 2.38 11.02 -10.45
CA CYS A 188 3.13 12.27 -10.37
C CYS A 188 2.25 13.51 -10.16
N PHE A 189 0.92 13.37 -10.25
CA PHE A 189 -0.05 14.45 -10.15
C PHE A 189 0.03 15.49 -11.29
N GLU A 190 0.81 15.22 -12.33
CA GLU A 190 0.84 16.05 -13.53
C GLU A 190 -0.52 16.03 -14.25
N PRO A 191 -0.92 17.13 -14.90
CA PRO A 191 -2.10 17.14 -15.76
C PRO A 191 -2.02 16.04 -16.82
N VAL A 192 -3.14 15.36 -17.03
CA VAL A 192 -3.34 14.39 -18.11
C VAL A 192 -4.38 14.99 -19.05
N PRO A 193 -3.96 15.72 -20.11
CA PRO A 193 -4.89 16.35 -21.03
C PRO A 193 -5.80 15.29 -21.66
N GLY A 194 -7.12 15.51 -21.57
CA GLY A 194 -8.14 14.55 -21.96
C GLY A 194 -8.02 14.04 -23.40
N GLY A 195 -8.34 12.76 -23.59
CA GLY A 195 -8.67 12.19 -24.90
C GLY A 195 -8.12 10.80 -25.19
N ASP A 196 -6.86 10.51 -24.86
CA ASP A 196 -6.27 9.17 -25.03
C ASP A 196 -4.84 9.14 -24.46
N ARG A 197 -4.67 8.71 -23.21
CA ARG A 197 -3.34 8.46 -22.65
C ARG A 197 -3.42 7.29 -21.69
N ASP A 198 -3.40 6.08 -22.26
CA ASP A 198 -3.20 4.83 -21.52
C ASP A 198 -2.03 4.92 -20.52
N ARG A 199 -1.06 5.84 -20.73
CA ARG A 199 0.08 6.08 -19.84
C ARG A 199 0.39 7.56 -19.67
N CYS A 200 0.81 7.94 -18.46
CA CYS A 200 1.33 9.28 -18.18
C CYS A 200 2.66 9.52 -18.91
N SER A 201 2.79 10.64 -19.63
CA SER A 201 4.02 11.00 -20.34
C SER A 201 5.18 11.38 -19.42
N THR A 202 4.90 11.73 -18.16
CA THR A 202 5.93 12.16 -17.19
C THR A 202 6.49 10.98 -16.41
N CYS A 203 5.62 10.19 -15.77
CA CYS A 203 6.06 9.09 -14.92
C CYS A 203 5.87 7.70 -15.54
N GLY A 204 5.27 7.61 -16.73
CA GLY A 204 5.09 6.35 -17.46
C GLY A 204 4.07 5.39 -16.86
N LEU A 205 3.38 5.75 -15.77
CA LEU A 205 2.34 4.91 -15.16
C LEU A 205 1.14 4.78 -16.09
N GLU A 206 0.57 3.58 -16.14
CA GLU A 206 -0.70 3.32 -16.81
C GLU A 206 -1.82 4.10 -16.11
N THR A 207 -2.63 4.82 -16.88
CA THR A 207 -3.75 5.58 -16.35
C THR A 207 -4.80 4.61 -15.83
N ARG A 208 -5.34 4.88 -14.65
CA ARG A 208 -6.39 4.03 -14.10
C ARG A 208 -7.68 4.22 -14.88
N ASP A 209 -8.34 3.11 -15.19
CA ASP A 209 -9.70 3.10 -15.72
C ASP A 209 -10.68 3.68 -14.69
N ILE A 210 -11.49 4.64 -15.14
CA ILE A 210 -12.51 5.31 -14.34
C ILE A 210 -13.90 5.19 -14.97
N ASP A 211 -14.07 4.39 -16.03
CA ASP A 211 -15.31 4.32 -16.82
C ASP A 211 -16.51 3.91 -15.96
N ASP A 212 -16.31 2.98 -15.01
CA ASP A 212 -17.34 2.53 -14.06
C ASP A 212 -17.85 3.64 -13.13
N TRP A 213 -17.10 4.75 -13.01
CA TRP A 213 -17.42 5.89 -12.15
C TRP A 213 -17.93 7.10 -12.92
N CYS A 214 -17.97 7.03 -14.24
CA CYS A 214 -18.46 8.10 -15.10
C CYS A 214 -19.99 8.08 -15.19
N ARG A 215 -20.62 9.25 -15.14
CA ARG A 215 -22.06 9.39 -15.37
C ARG A 215 -22.35 9.10 -16.85
N PRO A 216 -23.30 8.20 -17.18
CA PRO A 216 -23.61 7.87 -18.57
C PRO A 216 -24.12 9.03 -19.44
N ALA A 217 -24.44 10.18 -18.82
CA ALA A 217 -25.06 11.32 -19.50
C ALA A 217 -24.03 12.30 -20.08
N ASP A 218 -22.86 12.43 -19.47
CA ASP A 218 -21.87 13.46 -19.79
C ASP A 218 -20.40 13.01 -19.60
N ASP A 219 -20.17 11.73 -19.33
CA ASP A 219 -18.85 11.13 -19.06
C ASP A 219 -18.08 11.84 -17.93
N THR A 220 -18.77 12.57 -17.05
CA THR A 220 -18.16 13.19 -15.88
C THR A 220 -18.08 12.20 -14.72
N VAL A 221 -17.00 12.26 -13.95
CA VAL A 221 -16.86 11.39 -12.78
C VAL A 221 -17.91 11.73 -11.70
N ALA A 222 -18.59 10.69 -11.23
CA ALA A 222 -19.49 10.74 -10.09
C ALA A 222 -18.70 10.52 -8.79
N PHE A 223 -18.03 11.58 -8.30
CA PHE A 223 -17.21 11.50 -7.09
C PHE A 223 -17.97 10.98 -5.86
N GLU A 224 -19.26 11.31 -5.72
CA GLU A 224 -20.10 10.78 -4.64
C GLU A 224 -20.12 9.24 -4.62
N SER A 225 -20.20 8.60 -5.78
CA SER A 225 -20.18 7.13 -5.88
C SER A 225 -18.82 6.54 -5.51
N LEU A 226 -17.71 7.22 -5.83
CA LEU A 226 -16.37 6.84 -5.37
C LEU A 226 -16.26 6.96 -3.84
N TYR A 227 -16.82 8.01 -3.24
CA TYR A 227 -16.79 8.22 -1.80
C TYR A 227 -17.61 7.14 -1.05
N GLU A 228 -18.78 6.79 -1.56
CA GLU A 228 -19.58 5.69 -1.04
C GLU A 228 -18.81 4.37 -1.09
N ALA A 229 -18.21 4.04 -2.24
CA ALA A 229 -17.40 2.83 -2.39
C ALA A 229 -16.18 2.79 -1.45
N ILE A 230 -15.49 3.91 -1.26
CA ILE A 230 -14.38 4.03 -0.30
C ILE A 230 -14.88 3.74 1.12
N ASN A 231 -15.99 4.35 1.53
CA ASN A 231 -16.55 4.18 2.87
C ASN A 231 -17.04 2.74 3.13
N GLU A 232 -17.72 2.13 2.16
CA GLU A 232 -18.15 0.72 2.25
C GLU A 232 -16.94 -0.22 2.38
N THR A 233 -15.88 0.04 1.60
CA THR A 233 -14.66 -0.78 1.65
C THR A 233 -13.91 -0.56 2.96
N LEU A 234 -13.83 0.67 3.48
CA LEU A 234 -13.26 0.98 4.81
C LEU A 234 -14.02 0.25 5.93
N GLN A 235 -15.35 0.23 5.88
CA GLN A 235 -16.16 -0.49 6.85
C GLN A 235 -15.92 -2.00 6.80
N THR A 236 -15.78 -2.54 5.59
CA THR A 236 -15.44 -3.96 5.39
C THR A 236 -14.04 -4.27 5.93
N ALA A 237 -13.05 -3.44 5.61
CA ALA A 237 -11.67 -3.55 6.10
C ALA A 237 -11.57 -3.46 7.63
N SER A 238 -12.40 -2.62 8.25
CA SER A 238 -12.51 -2.55 9.72
C SER A 238 -12.95 -3.89 10.30
N GLY A 239 -14.00 -4.51 9.75
CA GLY A 239 -14.45 -5.83 10.19
C GLY A 239 -13.41 -6.93 9.95
N THR A 240 -12.69 -6.88 8.83
CA THR A 240 -11.59 -7.83 8.56
C THR A 240 -10.40 -7.60 9.51
N THR A 241 -10.12 -6.36 9.92
CA THR A 241 -9.06 -6.04 10.90
C THR A 241 -9.37 -6.59 12.29
N GLU A 242 -10.63 -6.50 12.74
CA GLU A 242 -11.09 -7.14 13.97
C GLU A 242 -10.90 -8.66 13.91
N ALA A 243 -11.36 -9.29 12.81
CA ALA A 243 -11.17 -10.72 12.60
C ALA A 243 -9.68 -11.11 12.57
N LEU A 244 -8.81 -10.29 11.98
CA LEU A 244 -7.36 -10.54 11.94
C LEU A 244 -6.74 -10.52 13.34
N THR A 245 -7.22 -9.65 14.22
CA THR A 245 -6.79 -9.57 15.62
C THR A 245 -7.14 -10.85 16.37
N ASP A 246 -8.36 -11.35 16.18
CA ASP A 246 -8.81 -12.62 16.74
C ASP A 246 -7.95 -13.79 16.21
N ARG A 247 -7.68 -13.83 14.90
CA ARG A 247 -6.82 -14.85 14.29
C ARG A 247 -5.38 -14.82 14.81
N THR A 248 -4.83 -13.62 15.01
CA THR A 248 -3.49 -13.44 15.60
C THR A 248 -3.44 -14.06 16.99
N THR A 249 -4.47 -13.82 17.80
CA THR A 249 -4.58 -14.38 19.17
C THR A 249 -4.65 -15.90 19.14
N ILE A 250 -5.47 -16.47 18.24
CA ILE A 250 -5.58 -17.93 18.10
C ILE A 250 -4.23 -18.54 17.72
N VAL A 251 -3.50 -17.96 16.76
CA VAL A 251 -2.17 -18.46 16.37
C VAL A 251 -1.19 -18.40 17.55
N ALA A 252 -1.19 -17.29 18.29
CA ALA A 252 -0.34 -17.12 19.47
C ALA A 252 -0.60 -18.19 20.55
N GLU A 253 -1.87 -18.48 20.84
CA GLU A 253 -2.25 -19.53 21.80
C GLU A 253 -1.77 -20.91 21.33
N ARG A 254 -1.98 -21.26 20.05
CA ARG A 254 -1.54 -22.55 19.51
C ARG A 254 -0.04 -22.73 19.50
N LEU A 255 0.71 -21.67 19.19
CA LEU A 255 2.17 -21.70 19.23
C LEU A 255 2.75 -21.74 20.65
N HIS A 256 1.98 -21.32 21.65
CA HIS A 256 2.38 -21.44 23.06
C HIS A 256 2.19 -22.85 23.60
N ASP A 257 1.16 -23.55 23.14
CA ASP A 257 0.79 -24.90 23.57
C ASP A 257 1.56 -26.02 22.84
N ALA A 258 2.25 -25.70 21.73
CA ALA A 258 3.05 -26.60 20.91
C ALA A 258 4.51 -26.73 21.39
#